data_AF-A0A812Y2C6-F1
#
_entry.id   AF-A0A812Y2C6-F1
#
_cell.length_a   1.000
_cell.length_b   1.000
_cell.length_c   1.000
_cell.angle_alpha   90.00
_cell.angle_beta   90.00
_cell.angle_gamma   90.00
#
_symmetry.space_group_name_H-M   'P 1'
#
loop_
_entity.id
_entity.type
_entity.pdbx_description
1 polymer ?
#
loop_
_entity_poly.entity_id
_entity_poly.type
_entity_poly.pdbx_seq_one_letter_code
_entity_poly.pdbx_strand_id
1 'polypeptide(L)'
;MDVSWNSKLPEAIDGSWRRPFRHMTFNEDSTVELPELQQVVRLIQNDANRLRAELQELACFSGIGAKFLEARSNALVRVSLAGHGLQYTVDGSWRPPFRQLEFHDDLVMFPDIGHSAQLPKPATACIRSTLQVLAAEMGFGASFVEARGKGCVRMTLASQGKLQYTVDGACRPPFSKMQFEDTFVHFPELGTTAKLPQAEAAELRAQLQDLAMAASVAVQFRDSRGAVRVFCADDRLLQCSLDGDVMPTFQQMTFMQDGSVDFPEIGQSFQLPEGLESPLRRQLQELACKVHLGVMFRGARGTRGSVLRFHVSSRCLQYTVDGSWRAPIQQICFSEDGMVSFPELQKTVRLPEEDAESLRIMLQDLASLAGLGTCFVEPQGRRSIRVSIAGDGLLQYSVNGSWRPCFHELHVREDGWLEIPELGKSAKLPDGQATAIAHRLQELQRASQRRPQGQSGTGPALWLVVDAGCVQLTSQDRD
;
A
#
# COMPACT_ATOMS: atom_id res chain seq x y z
N MET A 1 46.68 36.91 -28.55
CA MET A 1 46.93 37.24 -27.13
C MET A 1 46.58 36.00 -26.34
N ASP A 2 47.61 35.21 -26.06
CA ASP A 2 47.54 33.87 -25.52
C ASP A 2 47.27 33.91 -24.01
N VAL A 3 46.29 33.12 -23.57
CA VAL A 3 46.01 32.88 -22.16
C VAL A 3 46.77 31.62 -21.76
N SER A 4 47.85 31.81 -21.01
CA SER A 4 48.67 30.74 -20.49
C SER A 4 47.96 29.99 -19.35
N TRP A 5 47.87 28.68 -19.50
CA TRP A 5 47.50 27.77 -18.42
C TRP A 5 48.60 27.76 -17.37
N ASN A 6 48.33 28.36 -16.21
CA ASN A 6 49.24 28.30 -15.07
C ASN A 6 48.87 27.08 -14.21
N SER A 7 49.47 25.94 -14.55
CA SER A 7 49.45 24.71 -13.77
C SER A 7 50.12 24.91 -12.42
N LYS A 8 49.34 24.94 -11.34
CA LYS A 8 49.83 24.69 -9.98
C LYS A 8 48.95 23.66 -9.28
N LEU A 9 48.95 22.45 -9.83
CA LEU A 9 48.87 21.23 -9.02
C LEU A 9 50.20 21.14 -8.26
N PRO A 10 50.22 21.06 -6.92
CA PRO A 10 51.43 20.69 -6.22
C PRO A 10 51.73 19.23 -6.54
N GLU A 11 52.96 18.97 -6.96
CA GLU A 11 53.58 17.66 -7.00
C GLU A 11 53.37 16.94 -5.65
N ALA A 12 52.39 16.05 -5.60
CA ALA A 12 52.21 15.07 -4.54
C ALA A 12 52.15 13.66 -5.14
N ILE A 13 53.06 13.39 -6.08
CA ILE A 13 53.47 12.06 -6.51
C ILE A 13 55.00 12.05 -6.51
N ASP A 14 55.60 12.32 -5.35
CA ASP A 14 57.00 11.95 -5.14
C ASP A 14 57.27 11.65 -3.65
N GLY A 15 57.27 10.36 -3.33
CA GLY A 15 58.20 9.70 -2.40
C GLY A 15 58.43 10.18 -0.97
N SER A 16 57.78 11.23 -0.47
CA SER A 16 58.18 11.90 0.78
C SER A 16 57.14 11.88 1.91
N TRP A 17 56.44 10.75 2.10
CA TRP A 17 55.73 10.44 3.37
C TRP A 17 56.69 10.04 4.51
N ARG A 18 57.89 10.63 4.56
CA ARG A 18 58.89 10.41 5.62
C ARG A 18 59.24 11.72 6.33
N ARG A 19 58.27 12.26 7.05
CA ARG A 19 58.55 13.01 8.28
C ARG A 19 57.78 12.31 9.40
N PRO A 20 58.46 11.78 10.43
CA PRO A 20 57.80 11.07 11.50
C PRO A 20 56.91 12.05 12.26
N PHE A 21 55.66 11.66 12.50
CA PHE A 21 54.72 12.36 13.37
C PHE A 21 55.45 12.75 14.66
N ARG A 22 55.65 14.05 14.92
CA ARG A 22 56.58 14.49 15.98
C ARG A 22 56.00 14.39 17.38
N HIS A 23 54.69 14.17 17.51
CA HIS A 23 54.02 14.01 18.79
C HIS A 23 52.90 12.96 18.70
N MET A 24 53.24 11.70 18.98
CA MET A 24 52.25 10.68 19.35
C MET A 24 52.00 10.78 20.84
N THR A 25 50.78 11.12 21.23
CA THR A 25 50.31 11.01 22.62
C THR A 25 49.39 9.81 22.74
N PHE A 26 49.74 8.91 23.64
CA PHE A 26 48.94 7.75 24.00
C PHE A 26 48.08 8.14 25.21
N ASN A 27 46.76 8.01 25.08
CA ASN A 27 45.85 8.14 26.22
C ASN A 27 45.79 6.82 27.00
N GLU A 28 45.38 6.88 28.28
CA GLU A 28 45.28 5.72 29.19
C GLU A 28 44.38 4.59 28.63
N ASP A 29 43.54 4.91 27.65
CA ASP A 29 42.58 4.01 27.00
C ASP A 29 43.15 3.32 25.74
N SER A 30 44.46 3.40 25.50
CA SER A 30 45.13 2.85 24.30
C SER A 30 44.68 3.44 22.96
N THR A 31 44.12 4.64 22.95
CA THR A 31 43.85 5.42 21.73
C THR A 31 45.05 6.31 21.39
N VAL A 32 45.47 6.29 20.12
CA VAL A 32 46.56 7.14 19.60
C VAL A 32 45.94 8.39 19.00
N GLU A 33 46.19 9.55 19.61
CA GLU A 33 45.86 10.83 18.97
C GLU A 33 47.05 11.28 18.12
N LEU A 34 46.78 11.49 16.82
CA LEU A 34 47.72 12.11 15.87
C LEU A 34 47.15 13.47 15.45
N PRO A 35 47.42 14.55 16.20
CA PRO A 35 46.87 15.88 15.91
C PRO A 35 47.18 16.37 14.49
N GLU A 36 48.38 16.03 13.99
CA GLU A 36 48.82 16.36 12.64
C GLU A 36 47.99 15.62 11.57
N LEU A 37 47.63 14.37 11.81
CA LEU A 37 46.79 13.57 10.91
C LEU A 37 45.33 14.04 10.96
N GLN A 38 44.83 14.42 12.15
CA GLN A 38 43.54 15.10 12.29
C GLN A 38 43.50 16.44 11.54
N GLN A 39 44.60 17.19 11.53
CA GLN A 39 44.70 18.46 10.81
C GLN A 39 44.71 18.27 9.28
N VAL A 40 45.42 17.26 8.77
CA VAL A 40 45.39 16.89 7.35
C VAL A 40 44.00 16.40 6.93
N VAL A 41 43.35 15.56 7.73
CA VAL A 41 41.97 15.12 7.48
C VAL A 41 41.01 16.31 7.44
N ARG A 42 41.13 17.27 8.37
CA ARG A 42 40.32 18.50 8.37
C ARG A 42 40.55 19.35 7.12
N LEU A 43 41.79 19.49 6.65
CA LEU A 43 42.12 20.23 5.43
C LEU A 43 41.48 19.59 4.19
N ILE A 44 41.63 18.27 4.03
CA ILE A 44 41.02 17.52 2.92
C ILE A 44 39.49 17.62 2.97
N GLN A 45 38.89 17.53 4.15
CA GLN A 45 37.45 17.68 4.34
C GLN A 45 36.98 19.10 3.99
N ASN A 46 37.73 20.14 4.35
CA ASN A 46 37.41 21.52 4.02
C ASN A 46 37.44 21.78 2.51
N ASP A 47 38.47 21.30 1.82
CA ASP A 47 38.58 21.44 0.36
C ASP A 47 37.47 20.67 -0.37
N ALA A 48 37.14 19.46 0.09
CA ALA A 48 36.03 18.69 -0.45
C ALA A 48 34.67 19.38 -0.23
N ASN A 49 34.43 19.95 0.96
CA ASN A 49 33.19 20.68 1.26
C ASN A 49 33.06 21.94 0.42
N ARG A 50 34.17 22.67 0.20
CA ARG A 50 34.20 23.83 -0.68
C ARG A 50 33.87 23.46 -2.12
N LEU A 51 34.52 22.44 -2.67
CA LEU A 51 34.27 21.96 -4.03
C LEU A 51 32.80 21.53 -4.21
N ARG A 52 32.25 20.82 -3.23
CA ARG A 52 30.83 20.42 -3.25
C ARG A 52 29.88 21.61 -3.24
N ALA A 53 30.19 22.66 -2.48
CA ALA A 53 29.38 23.89 -2.47
C ALA A 53 29.45 24.63 -3.82
N GLU A 54 30.62 24.71 -4.44
CA GLU A 54 30.80 25.30 -5.78
C GLU A 54 30.05 24.49 -6.85
N LEU A 55 30.10 23.16 -6.79
CA LEU A 55 29.34 22.27 -7.69
C LEU A 55 27.82 22.40 -7.48
N GLN A 56 27.36 22.53 -6.24
CA GLN A 56 25.94 22.74 -5.97
C GLN A 56 25.46 24.12 -6.46
N GLU A 57 26.29 25.15 -6.33
CA GLU A 57 25.99 26.48 -6.89
C GLU A 57 25.92 26.42 -8.42
N LEU A 58 26.86 25.73 -9.06
CA LEU A 58 26.84 25.49 -10.50
C LEU A 58 25.57 24.75 -10.92
N ALA A 59 25.18 23.71 -10.19
CA ALA A 59 23.96 22.93 -10.47
C ALA A 59 22.70 23.81 -10.39
N CYS A 60 22.61 24.69 -9.39
CA CYS A 60 21.51 25.64 -9.29
C CYS A 60 21.53 26.66 -10.44
N PHE A 61 22.71 27.11 -10.87
CA PHE A 61 22.86 28.05 -11.98
C PHE A 61 22.50 27.42 -13.33
N SER A 62 22.82 26.14 -13.55
CA SER A 62 22.52 25.40 -14.77
C SER A 62 21.11 24.80 -14.81
N GLY A 63 20.26 25.07 -13.82
CA GLY A 63 18.86 24.64 -13.79
C GLY A 63 18.64 23.18 -13.37
N ILE A 64 19.70 22.46 -12.98
CA ILE A 64 19.67 21.10 -12.40
C ILE A 64 19.72 21.14 -10.86
N GLY A 65 19.26 22.26 -10.29
CA GLY A 65 19.12 22.50 -8.87
C GLY A 65 18.11 23.63 -8.61
N ALA A 66 17.58 23.68 -7.40
CA ALA A 66 16.71 24.75 -6.93
C ALA A 66 17.46 25.60 -5.90
N LYS A 67 17.34 26.93 -6.00
CA LYS A 67 17.90 27.88 -5.04
C LYS A 67 16.84 28.90 -4.66
N PHE A 68 16.59 29.08 -3.37
CA PHE A 68 15.62 30.06 -2.88
C PHE A 68 15.94 30.50 -1.46
N LEU A 69 15.44 31.68 -1.09
CA LEU A 69 15.45 32.15 0.30
C LEU A 69 14.17 31.67 0.98
N GLU A 70 14.31 30.96 2.10
CA GLU A 70 13.18 30.51 2.88
C GLU A 70 12.43 31.71 3.48
N ALA A 71 11.10 31.76 3.28
CA ALA A 71 10.28 32.91 3.67
C ALA A 71 10.26 33.19 5.18
N ARG A 72 10.43 32.14 6.02
CA ARG A 72 10.35 32.26 7.48
C ARG A 72 11.66 32.73 8.12
N SER A 73 12.79 32.23 7.62
CA SER A 73 14.10 32.37 8.26
C SER A 73 15.07 33.25 7.47
N ASN A 74 14.75 33.56 6.21
CA ASN A 74 15.69 34.10 5.21
C ASN A 74 16.92 33.22 4.98
N ALA A 75 16.90 31.96 5.40
CA ALA A 75 17.97 31.02 5.13
C ALA A 75 18.04 30.71 3.63
N LEU A 76 19.25 30.64 3.11
CA LEU A 76 19.49 30.26 1.73
C LEU A 76 19.42 28.74 1.58
N VAL A 77 18.37 28.29 0.92
CA VAL A 77 18.15 26.89 0.59
C VAL A 77 18.69 26.57 -0.79
N ARG A 78 19.44 25.47 -0.90
CA ARG A 78 19.78 24.85 -2.18
C ARG A 78 19.39 23.38 -2.19
N VAL A 79 18.84 22.95 -3.31
CA VAL A 79 18.51 21.55 -3.60
C VAL A 79 19.18 21.16 -4.90
N SER A 80 19.85 20.02 -4.93
CA SER A 80 20.49 19.49 -6.13
C SER A 80 20.39 17.97 -6.16
N LEU A 81 20.65 17.38 -7.32
CA LEU A 81 20.76 15.93 -7.44
C LEU A 81 21.94 15.38 -6.61
N ALA A 82 21.76 14.23 -5.98
CA ALA A 82 22.82 13.46 -5.35
C ALA A 82 22.57 11.96 -5.56
N GLY A 83 23.62 11.13 -5.64
CA GLY A 83 23.53 9.79 -6.24
C GLY A 83 22.41 8.85 -5.75
N HIS A 84 21.80 9.08 -4.58
CA HIS A 84 20.70 8.26 -4.05
C HIS A 84 19.48 9.08 -3.55
N GLY A 85 19.41 10.38 -3.84
CA GLY A 85 18.35 11.29 -3.37
C GLY A 85 18.55 12.74 -3.82
N LEU A 86 17.72 13.65 -3.33
CA LEU A 86 17.98 15.09 -3.44
C LEU A 86 18.87 15.53 -2.28
N GLN A 87 19.93 16.27 -2.59
CA GLN A 87 20.78 16.90 -1.60
C GLN A 87 20.24 18.28 -1.23
N TYR A 88 20.07 18.50 0.06
CA TYR A 88 19.59 19.75 0.65
C TYR A 88 20.71 20.45 1.43
N THR A 89 20.84 21.77 1.26
CA THR A 89 21.68 22.61 2.11
C THR A 89 20.94 23.86 2.58
N VAL A 90 21.23 24.29 3.80
CA VAL A 90 20.66 25.50 4.44
C VAL A 90 21.82 26.36 4.92
N ASP A 91 21.97 27.56 4.37
CA ASP A 91 23.09 28.46 4.65
C ASP A 91 24.46 27.77 4.53
N GLY A 92 24.59 26.89 3.54
CA GLY A 92 25.82 26.11 3.28
C GLY A 92 25.99 24.89 4.20
N SER A 93 25.13 24.70 5.20
CA SER A 93 25.15 23.51 6.05
C SER A 93 24.47 22.34 5.36
N TRP A 94 25.18 21.22 5.26
CA TRP A 94 24.71 20.00 4.63
C TRP A 94 23.67 19.27 5.49
N ARG A 95 22.64 18.74 4.83
CA ARG A 95 21.61 17.90 5.44
C ARG A 95 21.63 16.52 4.78
N PRO A 96 21.04 15.48 5.42
CA PRO A 96 20.92 14.18 4.77
C PRO A 96 20.15 14.29 3.45
N PRO A 97 20.49 13.48 2.43
CA PRO A 97 19.68 13.38 1.22
C PRO A 97 18.27 12.85 1.52
N PHE A 98 17.30 13.27 0.72
CA PHE A 98 15.89 12.93 0.90
C PHE A 98 15.24 12.53 -0.42
N ARG A 99 14.09 11.86 -0.38
CA ARG A 99 13.34 11.41 -1.58
C ARG A 99 11.89 11.87 -1.56
N GLN A 100 11.32 12.00 -0.37
CA GLN A 100 9.92 12.41 -0.20
C GLN A 100 9.78 13.95 -0.22
N LEU A 101 8.78 14.41 -0.96
CA LEU A 101 8.37 15.79 -1.10
C LEU A 101 6.86 15.87 -0.88
N GLU A 102 6.46 16.56 0.18
CA GLU A 102 5.04 16.84 0.45
C GLU A 102 4.81 18.34 0.55
N PHE A 103 3.83 18.84 -0.19
CA PHE A 103 3.55 20.27 -0.31
C PHE A 103 2.21 20.63 0.35
N HIS A 104 2.22 21.67 1.17
CA HIS A 104 1.05 22.28 1.79
C HIS A 104 1.09 23.79 1.58
N ASP A 105 0.23 24.33 0.71
CA ASP A 105 0.16 25.78 0.41
C ASP A 105 1.50 26.43 0.00
N ASP A 106 2.22 27.06 0.90
CA ASP A 106 3.56 27.62 0.70
C ASP A 106 4.65 26.88 1.50
N LEU A 107 4.33 25.76 2.13
CA LEU A 107 5.26 24.88 2.83
C LEU A 107 5.64 23.68 1.95
N VAL A 108 6.93 23.34 1.93
CA VAL A 108 7.41 22.01 1.50
C VAL A 108 7.94 21.25 2.71
N MET A 109 7.55 20.00 2.86
CA MET A 109 8.09 19.07 3.83
C MET A 109 9.00 18.05 3.15
N PHE A 110 10.01 17.63 3.89
CA PHE A 110 10.97 16.59 3.57
C PHE A 110 10.85 15.49 4.64
N PRO A 111 9.83 14.62 4.57
CA PRO A 111 9.50 13.71 5.67
C PRO A 111 10.64 12.77 6.07
N ASP A 112 11.41 12.27 5.09
CA ASP A 112 12.53 11.35 5.30
C ASP A 112 13.61 11.90 6.25
N ILE A 113 13.71 13.24 6.35
CA ILE A 113 14.73 13.93 7.13
C ILE A 113 14.13 14.83 8.22
N GLY A 114 12.81 14.75 8.44
CA GLY A 114 12.12 15.51 9.49
C GLY A 114 12.23 17.03 9.35
N HIS A 115 12.36 17.54 8.13
CA HIS A 115 12.54 18.98 7.86
C HIS A 115 11.42 19.55 6.99
N SER A 116 11.31 20.88 6.99
CA SER A 116 10.43 21.64 6.10
C SER A 116 11.06 22.98 5.76
N ALA A 117 10.57 23.61 4.70
CA ALA A 117 10.95 24.96 4.30
C ALA A 117 9.73 25.74 3.82
N GLN A 118 9.60 27.00 4.24
CA GLN A 118 8.57 27.89 3.70
C GLN A 118 9.04 28.53 2.38
N LEU A 119 8.32 28.26 1.31
CA LEU A 119 8.58 28.73 -0.04
C LEU A 119 8.21 30.21 -0.19
N PRO A 120 9.08 31.05 -0.77
CA PRO A 120 8.82 32.48 -0.94
C PRO A 120 7.73 32.74 -1.98
N LYS A 121 6.83 33.69 -1.68
CA LYS A 121 5.87 34.24 -2.65
C LYS A 121 6.51 35.39 -3.44
N PRO A 122 6.22 35.53 -4.74
CA PRO A 122 5.27 34.75 -5.54
C PRO A 122 5.88 33.49 -6.21
N ALA A 123 7.15 33.16 -5.94
CA ALA A 123 7.89 32.11 -6.64
C ALA A 123 7.50 30.66 -6.26
N THR A 124 6.56 30.47 -5.32
CA THR A 124 6.15 29.17 -4.77
C THR A 124 5.90 28.09 -5.84
N ALA A 125 5.08 28.39 -6.86
CA ALA A 125 4.72 27.42 -7.89
C ALA A 125 5.90 27.01 -8.77
N CYS A 126 6.79 27.96 -9.07
CA CYS A 126 8.00 27.72 -9.85
C CYS A 126 8.96 26.81 -9.07
N ILE A 127 9.25 27.15 -7.81
CA ILE A 127 10.15 26.36 -6.96
C ILE A 127 9.61 24.94 -6.76
N ARG A 128 8.31 24.80 -6.50
CA ARG A 128 7.65 23.49 -6.39
C ARG A 128 7.87 22.65 -7.65
N SER A 129 7.60 23.24 -8.81
CA SER A 129 7.79 22.57 -10.10
C SER A 129 9.25 22.14 -10.29
N THR A 130 10.21 22.99 -9.96
CA THR A 130 11.65 22.64 -10.00
C THR A 130 11.97 21.46 -9.08
N LEU A 131 11.51 21.48 -7.83
CA LEU A 131 11.76 20.39 -6.88
C LEU A 131 11.19 19.06 -7.37
N GLN A 132 9.98 19.07 -7.96
CA GLN A 132 9.37 17.86 -8.50
C GLN A 132 10.04 17.37 -9.79
N VAL A 133 10.58 18.28 -10.61
CA VAL A 133 11.42 17.91 -11.76
C VAL A 133 12.70 17.20 -11.28
N LEU A 134 13.38 17.76 -10.28
CA LEU A 134 14.56 17.12 -9.69
C LEU A 134 14.22 15.72 -9.12
N ALA A 135 13.04 15.56 -8.51
CA ALA A 135 12.59 14.26 -8.03
C ALA A 135 12.34 13.25 -9.16
N ALA A 136 11.78 13.71 -10.29
CA ALA A 136 11.58 12.87 -11.48
C ALA A 136 12.92 12.43 -12.09
N GLU A 137 13.90 13.33 -12.20
CA GLU A 137 15.27 13.01 -12.66
C GLU A 137 15.96 11.94 -11.80
N MET A 138 15.61 11.87 -10.51
CA MET A 138 16.14 10.87 -9.60
C MET A 138 15.31 9.57 -9.52
N GLY A 139 14.23 9.45 -10.30
CA GLY A 139 13.38 8.26 -10.34
C GLY A 139 12.41 8.11 -9.16
N PHE A 140 12.16 9.17 -8.38
CA PHE A 140 11.12 9.22 -7.34
C PHE A 140 10.09 10.34 -7.59
N GLY A 141 9.99 10.76 -8.84
CA GLY A 141 8.86 11.51 -9.37
C GLY A 141 8.54 11.12 -10.81
N ALA A 142 7.46 11.67 -11.35
CA ALA A 142 7.09 11.57 -12.75
C ALA A 142 6.55 12.92 -13.21
N SER A 143 6.81 13.28 -14.47
CA SER A 143 6.37 14.56 -15.04
C SER A 143 5.90 14.35 -16.47
N PHE A 144 4.70 14.83 -16.80
CA PHE A 144 4.18 14.77 -18.16
C PHE A 144 3.20 15.92 -18.43
N VAL A 145 3.03 16.28 -19.70
CA VAL A 145 1.98 17.20 -20.12
C VAL A 145 0.72 16.39 -20.37
N GLU A 146 -0.40 16.77 -19.74
CA GLU A 146 -1.65 16.04 -19.85
C GLU A 146 -2.23 16.17 -21.27
N ALA A 147 -2.56 15.04 -21.90
CA ALA A 147 -2.84 14.98 -23.33
C ALA A 147 -4.14 15.68 -23.78
N ARG A 148 -5.02 16.08 -22.86
CA ARG A 148 -6.22 16.90 -23.13
C ARG A 148 -5.94 18.39 -22.88
N GLY A 149 -4.68 18.78 -22.64
CA GLY A 149 -4.29 20.17 -22.42
C GLY A 149 -4.60 20.70 -21.03
N LYS A 150 -4.75 19.82 -20.01
CA LYS A 150 -5.05 20.22 -18.63
C LYS A 150 -3.82 20.64 -17.81
N GLY A 151 -2.73 21.01 -18.46
CA GLY A 151 -1.48 21.42 -17.81
C GLY A 151 -0.45 20.30 -17.65
N CYS A 152 0.64 20.61 -16.96
CA CYS A 152 1.72 19.68 -16.66
C CYS A 152 1.51 19.04 -15.28
N VAL A 153 1.36 17.71 -15.29
CA VAL A 153 1.23 16.89 -14.08
C VAL A 153 2.64 16.51 -13.60
N ARG A 154 2.93 16.82 -12.34
CA ARG A 154 4.18 16.41 -11.67
C ARG A 154 3.86 15.67 -10.39
N MET A 155 4.29 14.42 -10.29
CA MET A 155 4.01 13.52 -9.18
C MET A 155 5.27 13.20 -8.40
N THR A 156 5.15 13.07 -7.09
CA THR A 156 6.25 12.77 -6.17
C THR A 156 5.80 11.84 -5.05
N LEU A 157 6.77 11.17 -4.41
CA LEU A 157 6.54 10.46 -3.16
C LEU A 157 6.23 11.46 -2.03
N ALA A 158 5.12 11.26 -1.33
CA ALA A 158 4.72 12.03 -0.16
C ALA A 158 4.94 11.22 1.13
N SER A 159 4.62 11.81 2.28
CA SER A 159 4.73 11.10 3.56
C SER A 159 3.76 9.91 3.66
N GLN A 160 4.03 9.02 4.62
CA GLN A 160 3.11 7.93 5.00
C GLN A 160 2.79 6.93 3.88
N GLY A 161 3.69 6.76 2.92
CA GLY A 161 3.47 5.84 1.80
C GLY A 161 2.34 6.30 0.89
N LYS A 162 2.29 7.61 0.62
CA LYS A 162 1.35 8.23 -0.31
C LYS A 162 2.11 8.86 -1.47
N LEU A 163 1.35 9.19 -2.51
CA LEU A 163 1.77 10.00 -3.65
C LEU A 163 1.09 11.36 -3.54
N GLN A 164 1.73 12.39 -4.09
CA GLN A 164 1.11 13.69 -4.30
C GLN A 164 1.47 14.18 -5.70
N TYR A 165 0.55 14.88 -6.35
CA TYR A 165 0.88 15.56 -7.60
C TYR A 165 0.46 17.03 -7.61
N THR A 166 1.05 17.77 -8.53
CA THR A 166 0.66 19.13 -8.87
C THR A 166 0.26 19.23 -10.34
N VAL A 167 -0.56 20.22 -10.65
CA VAL A 167 -0.90 20.64 -12.03
C VAL A 167 -0.44 22.07 -12.19
N ASP A 168 0.55 22.32 -13.04
CA ASP A 168 1.16 23.63 -13.24
C ASP A 168 1.57 24.30 -11.90
N GLY A 169 2.08 23.48 -10.98
CA GLY A 169 2.51 23.89 -9.64
C GLY A 169 1.38 24.02 -8.61
N ALA A 170 0.10 23.90 -8.98
CA ALA A 170 -1.00 23.85 -8.02
C ALA A 170 -1.13 22.45 -7.39
N CYS A 171 -1.06 22.38 -6.05
CA CYS A 171 -1.09 21.12 -5.31
C CYS A 171 -2.45 20.42 -5.31
N ARG A 172 -2.41 19.09 -5.27
CA ARG A 172 -3.53 18.23 -4.89
C ARG A 172 -3.27 17.54 -3.55
N PRO A 173 -4.31 17.07 -2.85
CA PRO A 173 -4.14 16.25 -1.65
C PRO A 173 -3.31 14.97 -1.92
N PRO A 174 -2.57 14.47 -0.92
CA PRO A 174 -1.93 13.17 -1.01
C PRO A 174 -2.94 12.04 -1.18
N PHE A 175 -2.58 11.02 -1.96
CA PHE A 175 -3.43 9.88 -2.32
C PHE A 175 -2.60 8.58 -2.35
N SER A 176 -3.26 7.45 -2.37
CA SER A 176 -2.71 6.10 -2.30
C SER A 176 -3.29 5.15 -3.36
N LYS A 177 -4.35 5.57 -4.05
CA LYS A 177 -5.06 4.75 -5.04
C LYS A 177 -4.87 5.28 -6.46
N MET A 178 -4.52 4.40 -7.37
CA MET A 178 -4.28 4.71 -8.79
C MET A 178 -4.74 3.54 -9.66
N GLN A 179 -5.63 3.81 -10.61
CA GLN A 179 -6.11 2.83 -11.57
C GLN A 179 -5.66 3.22 -12.98
N PHE A 180 -5.20 2.25 -13.76
CA PHE A 180 -4.78 2.46 -15.14
C PHE A 180 -5.79 1.84 -16.10
N GLU A 181 -6.17 2.59 -17.12
CA GLU A 181 -7.10 2.16 -18.17
C GLU A 181 -6.67 2.79 -19.49
N ASP A 182 -6.14 1.99 -20.42
CA ASP A 182 -5.55 2.46 -21.67
C ASP A 182 -4.52 3.60 -21.48
N THR A 183 -4.86 4.80 -21.95
CA THR A 183 -4.05 6.02 -21.81
C THR A 183 -4.51 6.89 -20.65
N PHE A 184 -5.46 6.43 -19.83
CA PHE A 184 -5.96 7.13 -18.67
C PHE A 184 -5.37 6.57 -17.37
N VAL A 185 -5.15 7.50 -16.45
CA VAL A 185 -4.83 7.22 -15.05
C VAL A 185 -5.91 7.88 -14.22
N HIS A 186 -6.64 7.07 -13.46
CA HIS A 186 -7.69 7.52 -12.55
C HIS A 186 -7.11 7.64 -11.14
N PHE A 187 -7.52 8.69 -10.42
CA PHE A 187 -7.17 8.95 -9.04
C PHE A 187 -8.46 9.00 -8.21
N PRO A 188 -9.00 7.85 -7.77
CA PRO A 188 -10.34 7.78 -7.21
C PRO A 188 -10.52 8.64 -5.95
N GLU A 189 -9.53 8.67 -5.06
CA GLU A 189 -9.54 9.50 -3.84
C GLU A 189 -9.63 11.00 -4.12
N LEU A 190 -9.26 11.41 -5.35
CA LEU A 190 -9.31 12.79 -5.81
C LEU A 190 -10.47 13.05 -6.78
N GLY A 191 -11.24 12.01 -7.15
CA GLY A 191 -12.35 12.11 -8.10
C GLY A 191 -11.95 12.65 -9.47
N THR A 192 -10.71 12.38 -9.93
CA THR A 192 -10.15 12.98 -11.15
C THR A 192 -9.33 11.99 -11.96
N THR A 193 -9.04 12.36 -13.21
CA THR A 193 -8.37 11.51 -14.20
C THR A 193 -7.37 12.32 -15.00
N ALA A 194 -6.24 11.71 -15.37
CA ALA A 194 -5.25 12.28 -16.29
C ALA A 194 -5.12 11.39 -17.52
N LYS A 195 -4.97 12.01 -18.70
CA LYS A 195 -4.68 11.31 -19.95
C LYS A 195 -3.18 11.42 -20.26
N LEU A 196 -2.52 10.29 -20.36
CA LEU A 196 -1.12 10.17 -20.77
C LEU A 196 -0.98 10.50 -22.27
N PRO A 197 0.10 11.18 -22.69
CA PRO A 197 0.47 11.30 -24.09
C PRO A 197 0.64 9.93 -24.74
N GLN A 198 -0.05 9.68 -25.86
CA GLN A 198 -0.08 8.35 -26.48
C GLN A 198 1.31 7.82 -26.85
N ALA A 199 2.23 8.67 -27.30
CA ALA A 199 3.58 8.29 -27.68
C ALA A 199 4.44 7.79 -26.50
N GLU A 200 4.17 8.27 -25.29
CA GLU A 200 4.97 8.01 -24.08
C GLU A 200 4.17 7.21 -23.03
N ALA A 201 2.94 6.80 -23.35
CA ALA A 201 1.99 6.26 -22.37
C ALA A 201 2.52 5.00 -21.66
N ALA A 202 3.20 4.11 -22.38
CA ALA A 202 3.75 2.89 -21.80
C ALA A 202 4.89 3.18 -20.81
N GLU A 203 5.81 4.07 -21.20
CA GLU A 203 6.94 4.47 -20.35
C GLU A 203 6.46 5.22 -19.11
N LEU A 204 5.58 6.21 -19.28
CA LEU A 204 4.98 6.95 -18.18
C LEU A 204 4.19 6.04 -17.24
N ARG A 205 3.47 5.06 -17.77
CA ARG A 205 2.78 4.06 -16.94
C ARG A 205 3.77 3.26 -16.10
N ALA A 206 4.87 2.79 -16.69
CA ALA A 206 5.91 2.08 -15.96
C ALA A 206 6.51 2.96 -14.84
N GLN A 207 6.84 4.21 -15.13
CA GLN A 207 7.33 5.18 -14.14
C GLN A 207 6.32 5.38 -13.00
N LEU A 208 5.02 5.54 -13.32
CA LEU A 208 3.96 5.69 -12.31
C LEU A 208 3.78 4.44 -11.45
N GLN A 209 3.93 3.24 -12.04
CA GLN A 209 3.93 1.98 -11.30
C GLN A 209 5.15 1.87 -10.37
N ASP A 210 6.34 2.30 -10.81
CA ASP A 210 7.54 2.33 -9.97
C ASP A 210 7.41 3.33 -8.81
N LEU A 211 6.73 4.46 -9.03
CA LEU A 211 6.36 5.38 -7.94
C LEU A 211 5.38 4.74 -6.96
N ALA A 212 4.38 4.02 -7.44
CA ALA A 212 3.44 3.29 -6.58
C ALA A 212 4.17 2.26 -5.71
N MET A 213 5.16 1.56 -6.27
CA MET A 213 6.05 0.65 -5.54
C MET A 213 6.84 1.40 -4.46
N ALA A 214 7.47 2.51 -4.80
CA ALA A 214 8.25 3.31 -3.85
C ALA A 214 7.40 3.94 -2.73
N ALA A 215 6.13 4.26 -3.00
CA ALA A 215 5.14 4.68 -2.01
C ALA A 215 4.54 3.51 -1.21
N SER A 216 4.96 2.25 -1.44
CA SER A 216 4.38 1.06 -0.82
C SER A 216 2.88 0.89 -1.07
N VAL A 217 2.34 1.43 -2.16
CA VAL A 217 0.95 1.24 -2.63
C VAL A 217 0.88 0.26 -3.80
N ALA A 218 1.97 -0.47 -4.01
CA ALA A 218 2.08 -1.59 -4.91
C ALA A 218 3.04 -2.65 -4.35
N VAL A 219 2.91 -3.88 -4.83
CA VAL A 219 3.78 -5.02 -4.55
C VAL A 219 4.25 -5.61 -5.87
N GLN A 220 5.53 -5.98 -5.96
CA GLN A 220 6.13 -6.57 -7.15
C GLN A 220 6.78 -7.90 -6.82
N PHE A 221 6.58 -8.87 -7.71
CA PHE A 221 7.32 -10.13 -7.74
C PHE A 221 7.51 -10.59 -9.18
N ARG A 222 8.32 -11.62 -9.39
CA ARG A 222 8.56 -12.19 -10.72
C ARG A 222 7.96 -13.59 -10.78
N ASP A 223 7.11 -13.82 -11.77
CA ASP A 223 6.63 -15.14 -12.16
C ASP A 223 7.42 -15.61 -13.40
N SER A 224 7.27 -16.87 -13.78
CA SER A 224 7.82 -17.48 -15.00
C SER A 224 7.50 -16.68 -16.28
N ARG A 225 6.38 -15.96 -16.31
CA ARG A 225 5.93 -15.16 -17.44
C ARG A 225 6.47 -13.73 -17.47
N GLY A 226 6.93 -13.18 -16.34
CA GLY A 226 7.30 -11.77 -16.25
C GLY A 226 7.23 -11.15 -14.86
N ALA A 227 7.45 -9.84 -14.79
CA ALA A 227 7.27 -9.04 -13.59
C ALA A 227 5.79 -8.77 -13.35
N VAL A 228 5.28 -9.24 -12.21
CA VAL A 228 3.91 -9.00 -11.76
C VAL A 228 3.93 -7.85 -10.77
N ARG A 229 3.10 -6.84 -11.01
CA ARG A 229 2.87 -5.73 -10.07
C ARG A 229 1.40 -5.71 -9.69
N VAL A 230 1.09 -5.66 -8.41
CA VAL A 230 -0.28 -5.53 -7.87
C VAL A 230 -0.36 -4.22 -7.11
N PHE A 231 -1.41 -3.43 -7.33
CA PHE A 231 -1.52 -2.07 -6.80
C PHE A 231 -2.93 -1.72 -6.35
N CYS A 232 -3.04 -0.73 -5.46
CA CYS A 232 -4.31 -0.20 -4.97
C CYS A 232 -5.01 0.61 -6.07
N ALA A 233 -6.09 0.08 -6.65
CA ALA A 233 -6.79 0.73 -7.75
C ALA A 233 -7.86 1.71 -7.23
N ASP A 234 -8.78 1.22 -6.38
CA ASP A 234 -9.85 1.98 -5.75
C ASP A 234 -10.29 1.31 -4.43
N ASP A 235 -11.25 1.88 -3.72
CA ASP A 235 -11.94 1.21 -2.63
C ASP A 235 -12.55 -0.09 -3.11
N ARG A 236 -12.17 -1.17 -2.43
CA ARG A 236 -12.54 -2.56 -2.74
C ARG A 236 -12.05 -3.04 -4.10
N LEU A 237 -11.04 -2.40 -4.70
CA LEU A 237 -10.48 -2.81 -5.99
C LEU A 237 -8.95 -2.81 -5.95
N LEU A 238 -8.37 -3.95 -6.30
CA LEU A 238 -6.97 -4.09 -6.71
C LEU A 238 -6.90 -4.14 -8.24
N GLN A 239 -5.72 -3.86 -8.77
CA GLN A 239 -5.41 -4.09 -10.17
C GLN A 239 -3.99 -4.63 -10.27
N CYS A 240 -3.72 -5.42 -11.30
CA CYS A 240 -2.38 -5.94 -11.55
C CYS A 240 -1.91 -5.64 -12.97
N SER A 241 -0.60 -5.74 -13.17
CA SER A 241 0.03 -5.73 -14.48
C SER A 241 1.07 -6.84 -14.60
N LEU A 242 1.24 -7.37 -15.81
CA LEU A 242 2.30 -8.31 -16.18
C LEU A 242 3.22 -7.61 -17.18
N ASP A 243 4.50 -7.43 -16.83
CA ASP A 243 5.49 -6.70 -17.63
C ASP A 243 5.02 -5.29 -18.09
N GLY A 244 4.20 -4.64 -17.26
CA GLY A 244 3.65 -3.31 -17.51
C GLY A 244 2.30 -3.30 -18.24
N ASP A 245 1.86 -4.44 -18.78
CA ASP A 245 0.53 -4.60 -19.37
C ASP A 245 -0.52 -4.77 -18.28
N VAL A 246 -1.41 -3.80 -18.20
CA VAL A 246 -2.41 -3.71 -17.14
C VAL A 246 -3.60 -4.60 -17.43
N MET A 247 -4.05 -5.31 -16.41
CA MET A 247 -5.22 -6.19 -16.43
C MET A 247 -6.44 -5.48 -15.81
N PRO A 248 -7.66 -6.02 -15.97
CA PRO A 248 -8.84 -5.50 -15.27
C PRO A 248 -8.68 -5.50 -13.75
N THR A 249 -9.50 -4.69 -13.07
CA THR A 249 -9.57 -4.65 -11.61
C THR A 249 -10.22 -5.91 -11.03
N PHE A 250 -9.87 -6.26 -9.79
CA PHE A 250 -10.42 -7.41 -9.06
C PHE A 250 -10.54 -7.13 -7.56
N GLN A 251 -11.36 -7.93 -6.87
CA GLN A 251 -11.66 -7.87 -5.45
C GLN A 251 -11.17 -9.10 -4.68
N GLN A 252 -10.91 -10.19 -5.40
CA GLN A 252 -10.63 -11.50 -4.80
C GLN A 252 -9.20 -11.94 -5.08
N MET A 253 -8.55 -12.44 -4.04
CA MET A 253 -7.21 -13.01 -4.11
C MET A 253 -7.15 -14.29 -3.28
N THR A 254 -6.71 -15.39 -3.88
CA THR A 254 -6.63 -16.70 -3.23
C THR A 254 -5.19 -17.19 -3.23
N PHE A 255 -4.60 -17.39 -2.06
CA PHE A 255 -3.30 -18.04 -1.94
C PHE A 255 -3.48 -19.56 -1.91
N MET A 256 -2.79 -20.23 -2.82
CA MET A 256 -2.87 -21.67 -3.01
C MET A 256 -1.80 -22.40 -2.20
N GLN A 257 -2.01 -23.70 -2.01
CA GLN A 257 -1.07 -24.55 -1.24
C GLN A 257 0.25 -24.79 -1.98
N ASP A 258 0.22 -24.77 -3.31
CA ASP A 258 1.39 -24.93 -4.19
C ASP A 258 2.30 -23.69 -4.27
N GLY A 259 1.99 -22.64 -3.50
CA GLY A 259 2.75 -21.40 -3.48
C GLY A 259 2.21 -20.32 -4.42
N SER A 260 1.25 -20.63 -5.30
CA SER A 260 0.68 -19.65 -6.22
C SER A 260 -0.32 -18.69 -5.57
N VAL A 261 -0.64 -17.62 -6.29
CA VAL A 261 -1.70 -16.66 -5.98
C VAL A 261 -2.65 -16.52 -7.17
N ASP A 262 -3.93 -16.77 -6.93
CA ASP A 262 -4.99 -16.68 -7.92
C ASP A 262 -5.79 -15.38 -7.76
N PHE A 263 -6.15 -14.80 -8.90
CA PHE A 263 -7.07 -13.69 -9.05
C PHE A 263 -8.27 -14.17 -9.90
N PRO A 264 -9.29 -14.79 -9.27
CA PRO A 264 -10.34 -15.51 -9.98
C PRO A 264 -11.12 -14.66 -10.98
N GLU A 265 -11.37 -13.40 -10.65
CA GLU A 265 -12.19 -12.48 -11.45
C GLU A 265 -11.54 -12.08 -12.78
N ILE A 266 -10.21 -12.19 -12.88
CA ILE A 266 -9.45 -11.96 -14.12
C ILE A 266 -8.91 -13.26 -14.73
N GLY A 267 -9.22 -14.41 -14.13
CA GLY A 267 -8.78 -15.72 -14.62
C GLY A 267 -7.26 -15.89 -14.65
N GLN A 268 -6.54 -15.26 -13.72
CA GLN A 268 -5.08 -15.31 -13.65
C GLN A 268 -4.61 -16.00 -12.37
N SER A 269 -3.52 -16.76 -12.48
CA SER A 269 -2.79 -17.36 -11.38
C SER A 269 -1.30 -17.09 -11.58
N PHE A 270 -0.56 -16.75 -10.53
CA PHE A 270 0.87 -16.46 -10.62
C PHE A 270 1.66 -17.24 -9.57
N GLN A 271 2.80 -17.81 -9.96
CA GLN A 271 3.69 -18.46 -9.01
C GLN A 271 4.49 -17.42 -8.22
N LEU A 272 4.45 -17.51 -6.89
CA LEU A 272 5.34 -16.71 -6.05
C LEU A 272 6.75 -17.30 -6.08
N PRO A 273 7.81 -16.45 -6.12
CA PRO A 273 9.19 -16.93 -6.06
C PRO A 273 9.47 -17.79 -4.83
N GLU A 274 10.20 -18.88 -5.05
CA GLU A 274 10.58 -19.81 -3.99
C GLU A 274 11.34 -19.10 -2.86
N GLY A 275 10.93 -19.33 -1.62
CA GLY A 275 11.51 -18.71 -0.42
C GLY A 275 11.04 -17.28 -0.14
N LEU A 276 10.24 -16.66 -1.04
CA LEU A 276 9.65 -15.33 -0.85
C LEU A 276 8.12 -15.36 -0.70
N GLU A 277 7.51 -16.55 -0.64
CA GLU A 277 6.06 -16.71 -0.61
C GLU A 277 5.46 -16.04 0.64
N SER A 278 6.05 -16.29 1.81
CA SER A 278 5.59 -15.72 3.08
C SER A 278 5.66 -14.18 3.13
N PRO A 279 6.79 -13.52 2.80
CA PRO A 279 6.86 -12.05 2.79
C PRO A 279 5.97 -11.44 1.70
N LEU A 280 5.89 -12.03 0.49
CA LEU A 280 5.04 -11.50 -0.58
C LEU A 280 3.55 -11.63 -0.25
N ARG A 281 3.13 -12.76 0.33
CA ARG A 281 1.77 -12.94 0.85
C ARG A 281 1.42 -11.85 1.86
N ARG A 282 2.32 -11.57 2.81
CA ARG A 282 2.13 -10.51 3.80
C ARG A 282 1.94 -9.14 3.13
N GLN A 283 2.80 -8.80 2.18
CA GLN A 283 2.73 -7.53 1.44
C GLN A 283 1.41 -7.42 0.65
N LEU A 284 1.00 -8.48 -0.04
CA LEU A 284 -0.26 -8.52 -0.79
C LEU A 284 -1.49 -8.39 0.13
N GLN A 285 -1.47 -9.01 1.31
CA GLN A 285 -2.52 -8.85 2.32
C GLN A 285 -2.56 -7.42 2.89
N GLU A 286 -1.39 -6.81 3.13
CA GLU A 286 -1.30 -5.41 3.57
C GLU A 286 -1.84 -4.46 2.49
N LEU A 287 -1.56 -4.75 1.22
CA LEU A 287 -2.14 -4.05 0.08
C LEU A 287 -3.67 -4.19 0.04
N ALA A 288 -4.21 -5.40 0.23
CA ALA A 288 -5.65 -5.64 0.30
C ALA A 288 -6.32 -4.86 1.45
N CYS A 289 -5.64 -4.74 2.60
CA CYS A 289 -6.14 -3.94 3.73
C CYS A 289 -6.25 -2.44 3.38
N LYS A 290 -5.33 -1.90 2.57
CA LYS A 290 -5.36 -0.50 2.14
C LYS A 290 -6.58 -0.15 1.28
N VAL A 291 -7.18 -1.15 0.62
CA VAL A 291 -8.38 -1.01 -0.22
C VAL A 291 -9.61 -1.66 0.39
N HIS A 292 -9.62 -1.93 1.70
CA HIS A 292 -10.77 -2.54 2.39
C HIS A 292 -11.19 -3.94 1.88
N LEU A 293 -10.27 -4.66 1.23
CA LEU A 293 -10.41 -6.08 0.87
C LEU A 293 -9.72 -7.01 1.89
N GLY A 294 -9.20 -6.42 2.97
CA GLY A 294 -8.69 -7.16 4.10
C GLY A 294 -8.78 -6.36 5.39
N VAL A 295 -8.55 -7.04 6.51
CA VAL A 295 -8.45 -6.44 7.83
C VAL A 295 -7.28 -7.05 8.59
N MET A 296 -6.58 -6.20 9.33
CA MET A 296 -5.43 -6.56 10.13
C MET A 296 -5.64 -6.07 11.56
N PHE A 297 -5.44 -6.94 12.54
CA PHE A 297 -5.45 -6.54 13.96
C PHE A 297 -4.60 -7.49 14.82
N ARG A 298 -4.18 -6.99 15.98
CA ARG A 298 -3.49 -7.77 17.00
C ARG A 298 -4.52 -8.32 17.99
N GLY A 299 -4.46 -9.61 18.30
CA GLY A 299 -5.37 -10.23 19.27
C GLY A 299 -5.15 -9.74 20.72
N ALA A 300 -6.23 -9.48 21.46
CA ALA A 300 -6.16 -9.02 22.85
C ALA A 300 -6.05 -10.20 23.85
N ARG A 301 -4.81 -10.67 24.11
CA ARG A 301 -4.43 -11.75 25.06
C ARG A 301 -4.95 -13.17 24.71
N GLY A 302 -4.22 -14.21 25.14
CA GLY A 302 -4.48 -15.64 24.82
C GLY A 302 -3.85 -16.12 23.50
N THR A 303 -3.75 -15.22 22.53
CA THR A 303 -2.84 -15.32 21.39
C THR A 303 -1.70 -14.34 21.62
N ARG A 304 -0.44 -14.79 21.62
CA ARG A 304 0.73 -13.97 22.00
C ARG A 304 0.96 -12.80 21.02
N GLY A 305 0.18 -11.72 21.10
CA GLY A 305 0.42 -10.49 20.32
C GLY A 305 0.50 -10.69 18.80
N SER A 306 0.03 -11.84 18.29
CA SER A 306 0.09 -12.19 16.87
C SER A 306 -0.79 -11.29 16.04
N VAL A 307 -0.30 -10.89 14.88
CA VAL A 307 -1.06 -10.08 13.92
C VAL A 307 -1.84 -11.03 13.02
N LEU A 308 -3.17 -10.95 13.08
CA LEU A 308 -4.07 -11.64 12.17
C LEU A 308 -4.33 -10.75 10.96
N ARG A 309 -4.24 -11.32 9.77
CA ARG A 309 -4.60 -10.65 8.51
C ARG A 309 -5.62 -11.51 7.79
N PHE A 310 -6.79 -10.96 7.51
CA PHE A 310 -7.83 -11.61 6.71
C PHE A 310 -7.98 -10.87 5.40
N HIS A 311 -8.31 -11.58 4.34
CA HIS A 311 -8.67 -10.97 3.06
C HIS A 311 -9.75 -11.77 2.34
N VAL A 312 -10.41 -11.11 1.39
CA VAL A 312 -11.45 -11.72 0.56
C VAL A 312 -10.83 -12.71 -0.43
N SER A 313 -11.28 -13.97 -0.32
CA SER A 313 -10.97 -15.06 -1.24
C SER A 313 -12.28 -15.58 -1.84
N SER A 314 -12.21 -16.38 -2.92
CA SER A 314 -13.42 -16.94 -3.53
C SER A 314 -14.17 -17.83 -2.54
N ARG A 315 -15.36 -17.40 -2.13
CA ARG A 315 -16.28 -18.12 -1.22
C ARG A 315 -15.71 -18.43 0.17
N CYS A 316 -14.67 -17.73 0.60
CA CYS A 316 -14.06 -17.90 1.91
C CYS A 316 -13.23 -16.68 2.30
N LEU A 317 -12.87 -16.60 3.57
CA LEU A 317 -11.82 -15.69 4.03
C LEU A 317 -10.55 -16.50 4.22
N GLN A 318 -9.48 -16.05 3.60
CA GLN A 318 -8.16 -16.58 3.89
C GLN A 318 -7.46 -15.68 4.91
N TYR A 319 -6.60 -16.28 5.72
CA TYR A 319 -5.93 -15.52 6.76
C TYR A 319 -4.54 -16.04 7.08
N THR A 320 -3.71 -15.16 7.63
CA THR A 320 -2.39 -15.50 8.16
C THR A 320 -2.26 -15.09 9.62
N VAL A 321 -1.41 -15.82 10.35
CA VAL A 321 -0.99 -15.46 11.72
C VAL A 321 0.51 -15.25 11.69
N ASP A 322 0.96 -14.02 11.92
CA ASP A 322 2.37 -13.63 11.84
C ASP A 322 3.04 -13.95 10.49
N GLY A 323 2.23 -14.04 9.43
CA GLY A 323 2.65 -14.38 8.06
C GLY A 323 2.60 -15.87 7.74
N SER A 324 2.31 -16.75 8.71
CA SER A 324 2.10 -18.18 8.44
C SER A 324 0.67 -18.43 7.97
N TRP A 325 0.53 -19.17 6.86
CA TRP A 325 -0.75 -19.58 6.29
C TRP A 325 -1.52 -20.54 7.22
N ARG A 326 -2.84 -20.52 7.07
CA ARG A 326 -3.79 -21.29 7.87
C ARG A 326 -5.00 -21.68 7.00
N ALA A 327 -5.80 -22.62 7.51
CA ALA A 327 -6.98 -23.12 6.81
C ALA A 327 -7.96 -21.97 6.46
N PRO A 328 -8.58 -21.99 5.27
CA PRO A 328 -9.60 -21.00 4.91
C PRO A 328 -10.79 -21.05 5.87
N ILE A 329 -11.34 -19.87 6.14
CA ILE A 329 -12.47 -19.68 7.04
C ILE A 329 -13.72 -19.49 6.22
N GLN A 330 -14.76 -20.21 6.57
CA GLN A 330 -16.08 -20.13 5.94
C GLN A 330 -17.14 -19.68 6.95
N GLN A 331 -16.77 -19.59 8.23
CA GLN A 331 -17.67 -19.24 9.33
C GLN A 331 -17.01 -18.23 10.25
N ILE A 332 -17.75 -17.17 10.59
CA ILE A 332 -17.33 -16.25 11.64
C ILE A 332 -18.50 -16.07 12.58
N CYS A 333 -18.30 -16.39 13.85
CA CYS A 333 -19.29 -16.21 14.89
C CYS A 333 -18.81 -15.12 15.84
N PHE A 334 -19.74 -14.25 16.21
CA PHE A 334 -19.48 -13.14 17.10
C PHE A 334 -20.31 -13.35 18.37
N SER A 335 -19.68 -13.24 19.52
CA SER A 335 -20.36 -13.38 20.81
C SER A 335 -20.64 -12.01 21.44
N GLU A 336 -21.63 -11.97 22.34
CA GLU A 336 -22.06 -10.72 23.00
C GLU A 336 -20.97 -10.12 23.90
N ASP A 337 -20.08 -10.95 24.45
CA ASP A 337 -18.90 -10.53 25.24
C ASP A 337 -17.76 -9.98 24.37
N GLY A 338 -17.98 -9.89 23.06
CA GLY A 338 -17.09 -9.26 22.11
C GLY A 338 -15.96 -10.12 21.57
N MET A 339 -16.08 -11.43 21.75
CA MET A 339 -15.18 -12.40 21.15
C MET A 339 -15.62 -12.73 19.72
N VAL A 340 -14.64 -13.12 18.90
CA VAL A 340 -14.85 -13.63 17.55
C VAL A 340 -14.32 -15.04 17.50
N SER A 341 -15.19 -16.01 17.22
CA SER A 341 -14.82 -17.40 17.01
C SER A 341 -14.71 -17.70 15.53
N PHE A 342 -13.68 -18.48 15.21
CA PHE A 342 -13.41 -19.04 13.90
C PHE A 342 -13.44 -20.57 14.06
N PRO A 343 -14.59 -21.22 13.83
CA PRO A 343 -14.80 -22.64 14.13
C PRO A 343 -13.77 -23.56 13.49
N GLU A 344 -13.40 -23.30 12.23
CA GLU A 344 -12.42 -24.09 11.48
C GLU A 344 -11.02 -24.04 12.10
N LEU A 345 -10.76 -23.04 12.93
CA LEU A 345 -9.48 -22.85 13.62
C LEU A 345 -9.53 -23.35 15.06
N GLN A 346 -10.71 -23.73 15.55
CA GLN A 346 -10.99 -23.95 16.97
C GLN A 346 -10.44 -22.80 17.83
N LYS A 347 -10.56 -21.57 17.32
CA LYS A 347 -9.90 -20.40 17.86
C LYS A 347 -10.90 -19.29 18.11
N THR A 348 -10.81 -18.73 19.31
CA THR A 348 -11.58 -17.55 19.69
C THR A 348 -10.61 -16.41 19.98
N VAL A 349 -10.89 -15.23 19.42
CA VAL A 349 -10.05 -14.05 19.52
C VAL A 349 -10.86 -12.90 20.09
N ARG A 350 -10.32 -12.24 21.11
CA ARG A 350 -10.85 -10.97 21.60
C ARG A 350 -10.33 -9.85 20.71
N LEU A 351 -11.25 -9.04 20.19
CA LEU A 351 -10.88 -7.83 19.45
C LEU A 351 -10.31 -6.76 20.41
N PRO A 352 -9.38 -5.91 19.96
CA PRO A 352 -8.94 -4.74 20.71
C PRO A 352 -10.14 -3.88 21.11
N GLU A 353 -10.24 -3.48 22.38
CA GLU A 353 -11.42 -2.76 22.89
C GLU A 353 -11.61 -1.40 22.21
N GLU A 354 -10.52 -0.70 21.88
CA GLU A 354 -10.54 0.62 21.25
C GLU A 354 -11.16 0.59 19.83
N ASP A 355 -11.00 -0.52 19.10
CA ASP A 355 -11.43 -0.67 17.70
C ASP A 355 -12.47 -1.78 17.49
N ALA A 356 -13.00 -2.36 18.57
CA ALA A 356 -13.78 -3.60 18.51
C ALA A 356 -15.00 -3.47 17.58
N GLU A 357 -15.72 -2.35 17.65
CA GLU A 357 -16.91 -2.11 16.82
C GLU A 357 -16.54 -1.98 15.33
N SER A 358 -15.54 -1.15 15.02
CA SER A 358 -15.04 -0.95 13.66
C SER A 358 -14.52 -2.25 13.05
N LEU A 359 -13.75 -3.04 13.80
CA LEU A 359 -13.22 -4.33 13.35
C LEU A 359 -14.32 -5.35 13.08
N ARG A 360 -15.39 -5.35 13.88
CA ARG A 360 -16.56 -6.22 13.63
C ARG A 360 -17.24 -5.86 12.32
N ILE A 361 -17.51 -4.58 12.09
CA ILE A 361 -18.12 -4.11 10.85
C ILE A 361 -17.26 -4.50 9.65
N MET A 362 -15.95 -4.28 9.73
CA MET A 362 -15.01 -4.67 8.67
C MET A 362 -15.02 -6.18 8.40
N LEU A 363 -14.98 -7.02 9.44
CA LEU A 363 -15.04 -8.49 9.28
C LEU A 363 -16.34 -8.96 8.61
N GLN A 364 -17.47 -8.31 8.89
CA GLN A 364 -18.74 -8.64 8.24
C GLN A 364 -18.82 -8.18 6.79
N ASP A 365 -18.28 -6.99 6.52
CA ASP A 365 -18.20 -6.47 5.17
C ASP A 365 -17.31 -7.41 4.33
N LEU A 366 -16.19 -7.88 4.89
CA LEU A 366 -15.35 -8.91 4.28
C LEU A 366 -16.08 -10.24 4.08
N ALA A 367 -16.83 -10.71 5.08
CA ALA A 367 -17.64 -11.93 4.95
C ALA A 367 -18.69 -11.78 3.83
N SER A 368 -19.30 -10.60 3.70
CA SER A 368 -20.26 -10.33 2.62
C SER A 368 -19.60 -10.35 1.25
N LEU A 369 -18.43 -9.71 1.11
CA LEU A 369 -17.62 -9.72 -0.11
C LEU A 369 -17.13 -11.12 -0.50
N ALA A 370 -16.73 -11.91 0.50
CA ALA A 370 -16.32 -13.30 0.31
C ALA A 370 -17.49 -14.25 0.03
N GLY A 371 -18.73 -13.75 -0.01
CA GLY A 371 -19.88 -14.60 -0.23
C GLY A 371 -20.23 -15.52 0.96
N LEU A 372 -19.83 -15.17 2.17
CA LEU A 372 -20.21 -15.80 3.44
C LEU A 372 -21.32 -15.05 4.18
N GLY A 373 -21.74 -13.91 3.64
CA GLY A 373 -22.81 -13.08 4.18
C GLY A 373 -23.49 -12.21 3.12
N THR A 374 -24.32 -11.30 3.61
CA THR A 374 -24.96 -10.21 2.85
C THR A 374 -25.19 -9.01 3.76
N CYS A 375 -25.22 -7.82 3.16
CA CYS A 375 -25.42 -6.54 3.85
C CYS A 375 -26.44 -5.70 3.07
N PHE A 376 -27.37 -5.07 3.78
CA PHE A 376 -28.33 -4.14 3.18
C PHE A 376 -28.76 -3.07 4.18
N VAL A 377 -29.30 -1.97 3.66
CA VAL A 377 -29.84 -0.87 4.48
C VAL A 377 -31.35 -0.81 4.25
N GLU A 378 -32.12 -0.66 5.33
CA GLU A 378 -33.58 -0.52 5.23
C GLU A 378 -33.96 0.73 4.39
N PRO A 379 -35.14 0.74 3.72
CA PRO A 379 -35.57 1.84 2.84
C PRO A 379 -35.52 3.25 3.47
N GLN A 380 -35.67 3.37 4.79
CA GLN A 380 -35.63 4.65 5.49
C GLN A 380 -34.21 5.07 5.92
N GLY A 381 -33.17 4.32 5.53
CA GLY A 381 -31.77 4.60 5.87
C GLY A 381 -31.40 4.39 7.34
N ARG A 382 -32.34 3.95 8.19
CA ARG A 382 -32.18 3.94 9.65
C ARG A 382 -31.32 2.80 10.19
N ARG A 383 -31.28 1.66 9.49
CA ARG A 383 -30.65 0.43 9.97
C ARG A 383 -29.90 -0.27 8.84
N SER A 384 -28.61 -0.47 9.05
CA SER A 384 -27.75 -1.35 8.26
C SER A 384 -27.78 -2.73 8.88
N ILE A 385 -28.24 -3.72 8.12
CA ILE A 385 -28.41 -5.10 8.54
C ILE A 385 -27.40 -5.96 7.80
N ARG A 386 -26.68 -6.79 8.54
CA ARG A 386 -25.72 -7.75 8.00
C ARG A 386 -26.09 -9.13 8.48
N VAL A 387 -26.13 -10.11 7.58
CA VAL A 387 -26.43 -11.52 7.88
C VAL A 387 -25.26 -12.37 7.38
N SER A 388 -24.76 -13.27 8.21
CA SER A 388 -23.62 -14.15 7.90
C SER A 388 -23.79 -15.54 8.50
N ILE A 389 -23.01 -16.50 7.99
CA ILE A 389 -22.95 -17.86 8.54
C ILE A 389 -22.09 -17.85 9.82
N ALA A 390 -22.66 -18.34 10.92
CA ALA A 390 -22.05 -18.33 12.25
C ALA A 390 -21.66 -19.72 12.78
N GLY A 391 -21.71 -20.76 11.93
CA GLY A 391 -21.32 -22.13 12.27
C GLY A 391 -22.44 -22.99 12.83
N ASP A 392 -22.20 -24.31 12.91
CA ASP A 392 -23.14 -25.33 13.40
C ASP A 392 -24.54 -25.32 12.76
N GLY A 393 -24.60 -24.90 11.49
CA GLY A 393 -25.86 -24.77 10.76
C GLY A 393 -26.64 -23.48 11.01
N LEU A 394 -26.08 -22.58 11.80
CA LEU A 394 -26.71 -21.33 12.23
C LEU A 394 -26.31 -20.14 11.36
N LEU A 395 -27.23 -19.18 11.34
CA LEU A 395 -27.04 -17.83 10.84
C LEU A 395 -26.92 -16.86 12.02
N GLN A 396 -26.26 -15.75 11.77
CA GLN A 396 -26.19 -14.63 12.69
C GLN A 396 -26.41 -13.33 11.95
N TYR A 397 -26.97 -12.34 12.63
CA TYR A 397 -27.13 -11.01 12.06
C TYR A 397 -26.72 -9.91 13.04
N SER A 398 -26.49 -8.73 12.48
CA SER A 398 -26.27 -7.51 13.24
C SER A 398 -27.12 -6.36 12.69
N VAL A 399 -27.36 -5.37 13.54
CA VAL A 399 -28.00 -4.10 13.19
C VAL A 399 -27.08 -2.97 13.61
N ASN A 400 -26.62 -2.16 12.67
CA ASN A 400 -25.66 -1.08 12.90
C ASN A 400 -24.45 -1.56 13.72
N GLY A 401 -23.88 -2.72 13.38
CA GLY A 401 -22.72 -3.31 14.08
C GLY A 401 -23.04 -4.03 15.39
N SER A 402 -24.27 -3.88 15.93
CA SER A 402 -24.71 -4.57 17.14
C SER A 402 -25.27 -5.96 16.81
N TRP A 403 -24.61 -7.00 17.33
CA TRP A 403 -24.91 -8.40 17.06
C TRP A 403 -26.12 -8.92 17.81
N ARG A 404 -26.62 -10.06 17.35
CA ARG A 404 -27.78 -10.75 17.89
C ARG A 404 -27.48 -12.23 18.03
N PRO A 405 -28.25 -12.95 18.86
CA PRO A 405 -28.10 -14.39 19.00
C PRO A 405 -28.19 -15.10 17.64
N CYS A 406 -27.48 -16.22 17.52
CA CYS A 406 -27.58 -17.09 16.36
C CYS A 406 -28.99 -17.68 16.23
N PHE A 407 -29.39 -18.00 15.01
CA PHE A 407 -30.72 -18.52 14.67
C PHE A 407 -30.62 -19.50 13.49
N HIS A 408 -31.64 -20.34 13.30
CA HIS A 408 -31.62 -21.39 12.27
C HIS A 408 -32.29 -20.92 10.97
N GLU A 409 -33.38 -20.17 11.10
CA GLU A 409 -34.25 -19.86 9.97
C GLU A 409 -34.53 -18.37 9.81
N LEU A 410 -34.59 -17.95 8.55
CA LEU A 410 -35.18 -16.69 8.14
C LEU A 410 -36.19 -16.92 7.02
N HIS A 411 -37.15 -16.00 6.90
CA HIS A 411 -38.13 -16.03 5.82
C HIS A 411 -38.16 -14.68 5.14
N VAL A 412 -38.13 -14.67 3.81
CA VAL A 412 -38.38 -13.46 3.04
C VAL A 412 -39.78 -13.57 2.46
N ARG A 413 -40.66 -12.69 2.90
CA ARG A 413 -42.04 -12.58 2.43
C ARG A 413 -42.09 -11.93 1.05
N GLU A 414 -43.18 -12.20 0.33
CA GLU A 414 -43.44 -11.64 -1.00
C GLU A 414 -43.53 -10.10 -0.99
N ASP A 415 -43.94 -9.51 0.12
CA ASP A 415 -44.00 -8.06 0.33
C ASP A 415 -42.65 -7.42 0.70
N GLY A 416 -41.55 -8.19 0.60
CA GLY A 416 -40.18 -7.73 0.80
C GLY A 416 -39.77 -7.61 2.28
N TRP A 417 -40.52 -8.21 3.20
CA TRP A 417 -40.13 -8.28 4.60
C TRP A 417 -39.30 -9.52 4.90
N LEU A 418 -38.13 -9.33 5.51
CA LEU A 418 -37.35 -10.36 6.16
C LEU A 418 -37.92 -10.59 7.56
N GLU A 419 -38.20 -11.84 7.92
CA GLU A 419 -38.61 -12.27 9.25
C GLU A 419 -37.59 -13.29 9.79
N ILE A 420 -37.24 -13.12 11.07
CA ILE A 420 -36.41 -14.06 11.84
C ILE A 420 -37.29 -14.53 13.01
N PRO A 421 -38.04 -15.64 12.83
CA PRO A 421 -39.09 -16.05 13.78
C PRO A 421 -38.56 -16.31 15.19
N GLU A 422 -37.42 -17.00 15.31
CA GLU A 422 -36.78 -17.37 16.58
C GLU A 422 -36.48 -16.15 17.47
N LEU A 423 -36.27 -14.99 16.85
CA LEU A 423 -35.92 -13.75 17.56
C LEU A 423 -37.10 -12.77 17.63
N GLY A 424 -38.22 -13.08 16.97
CA GLY A 424 -39.36 -12.18 16.83
C GLY A 424 -38.98 -10.86 16.17
N LYS A 425 -38.08 -10.89 15.17
CA LYS A 425 -37.55 -9.69 14.50
C LYS A 425 -37.93 -9.69 13.03
N SER A 426 -38.14 -8.50 12.49
CA SER A 426 -38.37 -8.29 11.08
C SER A 426 -37.68 -7.03 10.58
N ALA A 427 -37.40 -7.00 9.29
CA ALA A 427 -36.77 -5.88 8.60
C ALA A 427 -37.29 -5.76 7.18
N LYS A 428 -37.44 -4.54 6.67
CA LYS A 428 -37.87 -4.34 5.28
C LYS A 428 -36.67 -4.33 4.34
N LEU A 429 -36.70 -5.15 3.30
CA LEU A 429 -35.71 -5.14 2.24
C LEU A 429 -35.85 -3.87 1.38
N PRO A 430 -34.74 -3.33 0.84
CA PRO A 430 -34.79 -2.18 -0.06
C PRO A 430 -35.50 -2.54 -1.37
N ASP A 431 -36.51 -1.76 -1.75
CA ASP A 431 -37.44 -2.09 -2.85
C ASP A 431 -36.70 -2.37 -4.19
N GLY A 432 -35.58 -1.68 -4.48
CA GLY A 432 -34.79 -1.87 -5.70
C GLY A 432 -33.79 -3.04 -5.69
N GLN A 433 -33.57 -3.69 -4.56
CA GLN A 433 -32.62 -4.83 -4.42
C GLN A 433 -33.24 -6.04 -3.72
N ALA A 434 -34.53 -5.97 -3.37
CA ALA A 434 -35.21 -6.97 -2.55
C ALA A 434 -35.05 -8.38 -3.10
N THR A 435 -35.24 -8.59 -4.40
CA THR A 435 -35.12 -9.92 -5.03
C THR A 435 -33.71 -10.48 -4.94
N ALA A 436 -32.69 -9.67 -5.22
CA ALA A 436 -31.29 -10.09 -5.17
C ALA A 436 -30.87 -10.43 -3.73
N ILE A 437 -31.25 -9.58 -2.76
CA ILE A 437 -30.97 -9.82 -1.34
C ILE A 437 -31.74 -11.05 -0.84
N ALA A 438 -33.00 -11.23 -1.25
CA ALA A 438 -33.80 -12.39 -0.88
C ALA A 438 -33.17 -13.69 -1.37
N HIS A 439 -32.77 -13.73 -2.65
CA HIS A 439 -32.05 -14.87 -3.22
C HIS A 439 -30.78 -15.17 -2.42
N ARG A 440 -30.02 -14.13 -2.09
CA ARG A 440 -28.79 -14.25 -1.32
C ARG A 440 -29.02 -14.80 0.09
N LEU A 441 -30.05 -14.33 0.78
CA LEU A 441 -30.43 -14.81 2.12
C LEU A 441 -30.85 -16.29 2.07
N GLN A 442 -31.59 -16.70 1.04
CA GLN A 442 -31.94 -18.11 0.83
C GLN A 442 -30.71 -18.98 0.55
N GLU A 443 -29.75 -18.49 -0.25
CA GLU A 443 -28.48 -19.19 -0.47
C GLU A 443 -27.70 -19.37 0.83
N LEU A 444 -27.62 -18.32 1.67
CA LEU A 444 -26.95 -18.39 2.97
C LEU A 444 -27.61 -19.40 3.90
N GLN A 445 -28.94 -19.42 3.98
CA GLN A 445 -29.67 -20.40 4.79
C GLN A 445 -29.46 -21.84 4.27
N ARG A 446 -29.51 -22.06 2.95
CA ARG A 446 -29.18 -23.38 2.38
C ARG A 446 -27.73 -23.77 2.68
N ALA A 447 -26.80 -22.82 2.60
CA ALA A 447 -25.40 -23.06 2.86
C ALA A 447 -25.12 -23.39 4.34
N SER A 448 -25.83 -22.76 5.28
CA SER A 448 -25.74 -23.12 6.70
C SER A 448 -26.29 -24.54 6.92
N GLN A 449 -27.44 -24.88 6.34
CA GLN A 449 -28.11 -26.17 6.54
C GLN A 449 -27.45 -27.38 5.85
N ARG A 450 -26.72 -27.16 4.73
CA ARG A 450 -26.15 -28.26 3.91
C ARG A 450 -24.96 -28.99 4.54
N ARG A 451 -24.50 -28.63 5.73
CA ARG A 451 -23.33 -29.29 6.34
C ARG A 451 -23.73 -30.16 7.54
N PRO A 452 -23.47 -31.47 7.51
CA PRO A 452 -23.83 -32.36 8.61
C PRO A 452 -23.01 -32.01 9.85
N GLN A 453 -23.71 -31.97 10.99
CA GLN A 453 -23.14 -31.94 12.31
C GLN A 453 -22.10 -33.07 12.45
N GLY A 454 -20.85 -32.72 12.77
CA GLY A 454 -19.89 -33.70 13.32
C GLY A 454 -18.87 -34.35 12.37
N GLN A 455 -18.41 -33.70 11.31
CA GLN A 455 -17.10 -34.05 10.73
C GLN A 455 -16.10 -32.91 10.85
N SER A 456 -15.35 -32.90 11.95
CA SER A 456 -13.97 -32.40 11.97
C SER A 456 -13.13 -33.34 11.12
N GLY A 457 -13.25 -33.21 9.80
CA GLY A 457 -12.50 -33.99 8.82
C GLY A 457 -11.67 -33.05 7.99
N THR A 458 -10.36 -33.28 7.96
CA THR A 458 -9.43 -32.87 6.92
C THR A 458 -9.92 -33.40 5.57
N GLY A 459 -10.96 -32.77 5.01
CA GLY A 459 -11.42 -32.99 3.64
C GLY A 459 -10.85 -31.90 2.75
N PRO A 460 -10.39 -32.21 1.53
CA PRO A 460 -9.86 -31.20 0.64
C PRO A 460 -10.94 -30.15 0.37
N ALA A 461 -10.55 -28.88 0.37
CA ALA A 461 -11.37 -27.86 -0.27
C ALA A 461 -11.66 -28.37 -1.69
N LEU A 462 -12.92 -28.63 -1.99
CA LEU A 462 -13.36 -29.01 -3.33
C LEU A 462 -13.17 -27.77 -4.22
N TRP A 463 -12.03 -27.74 -4.92
CA TRP A 463 -11.75 -26.76 -5.95
C TRP A 463 -12.61 -27.11 -7.16
N LEU A 464 -13.70 -26.38 -7.35
CA LEU A 464 -14.40 -26.34 -8.63
C LEU A 464 -13.55 -25.51 -9.59
N VAL A 465 -12.61 -26.16 -10.28
CA VAL A 465 -12.02 -25.61 -11.50
C VAL A 465 -13.10 -25.72 -12.56
N VAL A 466 -13.81 -24.61 -12.80
CA VAL A 466 -14.68 -24.49 -13.97
C VAL A 466 -13.80 -24.09 -15.13
N ASP A 467 -13.11 -25.07 -15.73
CA ASP A 467 -12.50 -24.86 -17.02
C ASP A 467 -13.53 -25.15 -18.11
N ALA A 468 -13.49 -24.36 -19.18
CA ALA A 468 -14.48 -24.40 -20.23
C ALA A 468 -14.50 -25.79 -20.93
N GLY A 469 -15.43 -26.66 -20.51
CA GLY A 469 -15.93 -27.74 -21.35
C GLY A 469 -15.60 -29.20 -21.00
N CYS A 470 -15.02 -29.54 -19.84
CA CYS A 470 -14.92 -30.95 -19.42
C CYS A 470 -14.83 -31.12 -17.90
N VAL A 471 -15.77 -31.87 -17.32
CA VAL A 471 -15.73 -32.29 -15.91
C VAL A 471 -14.90 -33.55 -15.80
N GLN A 472 -13.71 -33.47 -15.21
CA GLN A 472 -12.98 -34.64 -14.71
C GLN A 472 -12.93 -34.60 -13.19
N LEU A 473 -13.61 -35.57 -12.56
CA LEU A 473 -13.47 -35.89 -11.15
C LEU A 473 -12.26 -36.81 -11.00
N THR A 474 -11.20 -36.35 -10.34
CA THR A 474 -10.13 -37.23 -9.86
C THR A 474 -10.13 -37.22 -8.34
N SER A 475 -10.58 -38.31 -7.72
CA SER A 475 -10.20 -38.62 -6.34
C SER A 475 -8.85 -39.34 -6.38
N GLN A 476 -7.88 -38.86 -5.62
CA GLN A 476 -6.73 -39.67 -5.22
C GLN A 476 -6.91 -40.05 -3.76
N ASP A 477 -7.63 -41.16 -3.56
CA ASP A 477 -7.33 -42.05 -2.45
C ASP A 477 -6.18 -42.96 -2.91
N ARG A 478 -5.02 -42.87 -2.27
CA ARG A 478 -4.08 -43.99 -2.10
C ARG A 478 -3.32 -43.82 -0.78
N ASP A 479 -3.69 -44.73 0.14
CA ASP A 479 -3.10 -45.17 1.40
C ASP A 479 -2.97 -44.16 2.57
#